data_AF-A0A257TLS5-F1
#
_entry.id   AF-A0A257TLS5-F1
#
_cell.length_a   1.000
_cell.length_b   1.000
_cell.length_c   1.000
_cell.angle_alpha   90.00
_cell.angle_beta   90.00
_cell.angle_gamma   90.00
#
_symmetry.space_group_name_H-M   'P 1'
#
loop_
_entity.id
_entity.type
_entity.pdbx_description
1 polymer ?
#
loop_
_entity_poly.entity_id
_entity_poly.type
_entity_poly.pdbx_seq_one_letter_code
_entity_poly.pdbx_strand_id
1 'polypeptide(L)'
;MGTQQLLMIVLVAIVVAVAVSLAVVYFKSHQQETDINEVINEMNHIAATAQGWYRKPPSMAGGAGSFTGFTFRTISEPDSNDLAKFEVVSANGQLLQLQATGYQNFTVSVNVYPDSIGSYTVVR
;
A
#
# COMPACT_ATOMS: atom_id res chain seq x y z
N MET A 1 -55.61 5.37 -15.99
CA MET A 1 -54.63 4.29 -15.68
C MET A 1 -53.23 4.59 -16.22
N GLY A 2 -53.07 5.13 -17.45
CA GLY A 2 -51.75 5.46 -18.01
C GLY A 2 -50.94 6.54 -17.27
N THR A 3 -51.57 7.53 -16.64
CA THR A 3 -50.88 8.62 -15.91
C THR A 3 -50.24 8.15 -14.60
N GLN A 4 -50.86 7.21 -13.88
CA GLN A 4 -50.32 6.67 -12.63
C GLN A 4 -49.18 5.67 -12.88
N GLN A 5 -49.26 4.89 -13.96
CA GLN A 5 -48.17 3.99 -14.35
C GLN A 5 -46.94 4.77 -14.81
N LEU A 6 -47.15 5.85 -15.57
CA LEU A 6 -46.04 6.69 -16.02
C LEU A 6 -45.33 7.38 -14.84
N LEU A 7 -46.08 7.82 -13.83
CA LEU A 7 -45.51 8.40 -12.61
C LEU A 7 -44.64 7.40 -11.83
N MET A 8 -45.07 6.14 -11.72
CA MET A 8 -44.31 5.10 -11.01
C MET A 8 -43.00 4.74 -11.70
N ILE A 9 -42.99 4.71 -13.05
CA ILE A 9 -41.76 4.47 -13.80
C ILE A 9 -40.76 5.62 -13.60
N VAL A 10 -41.23 6.86 -13.65
CA VAL A 10 -40.38 8.04 -13.41
C VAL A 10 -39.81 8.02 -12.00
N LEU A 11 -40.63 7.66 -11.00
CA LEU A 11 -40.18 7.57 -9.62
C LEU A 11 -39.06 6.52 -9.44
N VAL A 12 -39.22 5.33 -10.02
CA VAL A 12 -38.17 4.29 -9.99
C VAL A 12 -36.90 4.74 -10.71
N ALA A 13 -37.03 5.41 -11.86
CA ALA A 13 -35.88 5.89 -12.64
C ALA A 13 -35.02 6.89 -11.85
N ILE A 14 -35.64 7.80 -11.09
CA ILE A 14 -34.92 8.77 -10.25
C ILE A 14 -34.13 8.06 -9.15
N VAL A 15 -34.74 7.06 -8.50
CA VAL A 15 -34.08 6.29 -7.44
C VAL A 15 -32.87 5.52 -7.98
N VAL A 16 -33.00 4.87 -9.14
CA VAL A 16 -31.89 4.14 -9.77
C VAL A 16 -30.75 5.08 -10.16
N ALA A 17 -31.07 6.26 -10.71
CA ALA A 17 -30.06 7.24 -11.11
C ALA A 17 -29.17 7.68 -9.93
N VAL A 18 -29.77 7.97 -8.77
CA VAL A 18 -29.02 8.35 -7.57
C VAL A 18 -28.23 7.15 -7.01
N ALA A 19 -28.84 5.98 -6.95
CA ALA A 19 -28.20 4.77 -6.43
C ALA A 19 -26.91 4.42 -7.20
N VAL A 20 -26.94 4.47 -8.54
CA VAL A 20 -25.76 4.18 -9.38
C VAL A 20 -24.67 5.24 -9.17
N SER A 21 -25.03 6.52 -9.09
CA SER A 21 -24.05 7.59 -8.89
C SER A 21 -23.28 7.44 -7.58
N LEU A 22 -23.97 7.07 -6.49
CA LEU A 22 -23.35 6.82 -5.19
C LEU A 22 -22.54 5.52 -5.20
N ALA A 23 -23.07 4.45 -5.79
CA ALA A 23 -22.38 3.17 -5.87
C ALA A 23 -20.98 3.31 -6.47
N VAL A 24 -20.83 4.06 -7.57
CA VAL A 24 -19.52 4.26 -8.22
C VAL A 24 -18.51 4.93 -7.29
N VAL A 25 -18.92 5.94 -6.51
CA VAL A 25 -18.02 6.63 -5.57
C VAL A 25 -17.60 5.69 -4.45
N TYR A 26 -18.54 4.92 -3.88
CA TYR A 26 -18.23 3.92 -2.85
C TYR A 26 -17.29 2.83 -3.37
N PHE A 27 -17.53 2.31 -4.58
CA PHE A 27 -16.64 1.31 -5.19
C PHE A 27 -15.23 1.84 -5.41
N LYS A 28 -15.06 3.10 -5.79
CA LYS A 28 -13.73 3.73 -5.95
C LYS A 28 -13.03 3.89 -4.61
N SER A 29 -13.72 4.40 -3.59
CA SER A 29 -13.17 4.56 -2.24
C SER A 29 -12.77 3.21 -1.64
N HIS A 30 -13.59 2.18 -1.82
CA HIS A 30 -13.30 0.85 -1.30
C HIS A 30 -12.12 0.17 -2.00
N GLN A 31 -11.99 0.35 -3.33
CA GLN A 31 -10.82 -0.11 -4.08
C GLN A 31 -9.55 0.60 -3.58
N GLN A 32 -9.58 1.92 -3.42
CA GLN A 32 -8.42 2.66 -2.90
C GLN A 32 -8.00 2.18 -1.49
N GLU A 33 -8.95 1.89 -0.60
CA GLU A 33 -8.65 1.33 0.72
C GLU A 33 -8.07 -0.09 0.64
N THR A 34 -8.58 -0.91 -0.26
CA THR A 34 -8.07 -2.27 -0.49
C THR A 34 -6.63 -2.23 -1.00
N ASP A 35 -6.34 -1.37 -1.97
CA ASP A 35 -5.01 -1.18 -2.53
C ASP A 35 -4.02 -0.69 -1.46
N ILE A 36 -4.43 0.26 -0.61
CA ILE A 36 -3.60 0.73 0.51
C ILE A 36 -3.28 -0.41 1.48
N ASN A 37 -4.28 -1.23 1.83
CA ASN A 37 -4.07 -2.37 2.74
C ASN A 37 -3.16 -3.44 2.14
N GLU A 38 -3.29 -3.71 0.84
CA GLU A 38 -2.40 -4.64 0.12
C GLU A 38 -0.96 -4.13 0.11
N VAL A 39 -0.76 -2.84 -0.19
CA VAL A 39 0.58 -2.21 -0.15
C VAL A 39 1.16 -2.25 1.27
N ILE A 40 0.35 -2.00 2.31
CA ILE A 40 0.81 -2.12 3.71
C ILE A 40 1.23 -3.57 4.01
N ASN A 41 0.47 -4.56 3.56
CA ASN A 41 0.81 -5.97 3.76
C ASN A 41 2.14 -6.33 3.07
N GLU A 42 2.33 -5.88 1.84
CA GLU A 42 3.59 -6.08 1.11
C GLU A 42 4.76 -5.37 1.79
N MET A 43 4.55 -4.14 2.26
CA MET A 43 5.58 -3.44 3.04
C MET A 43 5.90 -4.13 4.36
N ASN A 44 4.94 -4.81 5.01
CA ASN A 44 5.22 -5.64 6.18
C ASN A 44 6.10 -6.85 5.81
N HIS A 45 5.80 -7.50 4.69
CA HIS A 45 6.60 -8.61 4.18
C HIS A 45 8.05 -8.17 3.89
N ILE A 46 8.22 -7.09 3.14
CA ILE A 46 9.53 -6.49 2.83
C ILE A 46 10.27 -6.09 4.12
N ALA A 47 9.58 -5.45 5.07
CA ALA A 47 10.18 -5.04 6.34
C ALA A 47 10.66 -6.24 7.17
N ALA A 48 9.89 -7.32 7.23
CA ALA A 48 10.30 -8.56 7.91
C ALA A 48 11.52 -9.20 7.24
N THR A 49 11.55 -9.26 5.91
CA THR A 49 12.70 -9.77 5.16
C THR A 49 13.93 -8.88 5.33
N ALA A 50 13.74 -7.56 5.42
CA ALA A 50 14.80 -6.60 5.71
C ALA A 50 15.41 -6.78 7.11
N GLN A 51 14.58 -7.04 8.13
CA GLN A 51 15.07 -7.40 9.47
C GLN A 51 15.85 -8.72 9.47
N GLY A 52 15.38 -9.70 8.72
CA GLY A 52 16.11 -10.95 8.49
C GLY A 52 17.46 -10.69 7.80
N TRP A 53 17.52 -9.77 6.84
CA TRP A 53 18.77 -9.36 6.19
C TRP A 53 19.74 -8.69 7.15
N TYR A 54 19.27 -7.77 7.99
CA TYR A 54 20.06 -7.09 9.01
C TYR A 54 20.80 -8.07 9.95
N ARG A 55 20.11 -9.14 10.37
CA ARG A 55 20.65 -10.15 11.30
C ARG A 55 21.59 -11.15 10.62
N LYS A 56 21.54 -11.27 9.30
CA LYS A 56 22.39 -12.21 8.56
C LYS A 56 23.84 -11.67 8.47
N PRO A 57 24.87 -12.53 8.66
CA PRO A 57 26.26 -12.14 8.48
C PRO A 57 26.59 -11.90 6.99
N PRO A 58 27.67 -11.16 6.69
CA PRO A 58 28.02 -10.80 5.31
C PRO A 58 28.44 -12.02 4.47
N SER A 59 28.86 -13.13 5.12
CA SER A 59 29.11 -14.41 4.47
C SER A 59 27.87 -15.05 3.84
N MET A 60 26.67 -14.64 4.25
CA MET A 60 25.38 -15.06 3.69
C MET A 60 24.69 -13.93 2.93
N ALA A 61 25.47 -12.95 2.44
CA ALA A 61 24.97 -11.74 1.80
C ALA A 61 24.01 -10.93 2.69
N GLY A 62 24.24 -10.93 4.01
CA GLY A 62 23.47 -10.15 5.01
C GLY A 62 24.09 -8.78 5.35
N GLY A 63 23.37 -8.00 6.16
CA GLY A 63 23.72 -6.62 6.55
C GLY A 63 24.75 -6.51 7.68
N ALA A 64 25.16 -7.63 8.30
CA ALA A 64 26.16 -7.65 9.37
C ALA A 64 25.81 -6.73 10.57
N GLY A 65 24.51 -6.58 10.89
CA GLY A 65 24.05 -5.65 11.90
C GLY A 65 23.98 -4.19 11.43
N SER A 66 23.91 -3.96 10.12
CA SER A 66 23.72 -2.63 9.52
C SER A 66 22.69 -2.68 8.39
N PHE A 67 21.81 -1.67 8.31
CA PHE A 67 20.98 -1.46 7.12
C PHE A 67 21.72 -0.75 5.98
N THR A 68 22.96 -0.30 6.19
CA THR A 68 23.74 0.40 5.16
C THR A 68 23.95 -0.48 3.93
N GLY A 69 23.51 -0.02 2.76
CA GLY A 69 23.59 -0.77 1.50
C GLY A 69 22.43 -1.75 1.27
N PHE A 70 21.38 -1.70 2.09
CA PHE A 70 20.14 -2.41 1.82
C PHE A 70 19.55 -1.99 0.47
N THR A 71 19.26 -2.96 -0.39
CA THR A 71 18.53 -2.76 -1.64
C THR A 71 17.51 -3.89 -1.81
N PHE A 72 16.44 -3.65 -2.56
CA PHE A 72 15.45 -4.68 -2.88
C PHE A 72 16.07 -5.91 -3.58
N ARG A 73 17.12 -5.68 -4.38
CA ARG A 73 17.93 -6.76 -4.99
C ARG A 73 18.60 -7.66 -3.96
N THR A 74 18.97 -7.12 -2.79
CA THR A 74 19.63 -7.89 -1.73
C THR A 74 18.67 -8.85 -1.02
N ILE A 75 17.37 -8.55 -1.04
CA ILE A 75 16.31 -9.43 -0.51
C ILE A 75 15.56 -10.19 -1.60
N SER A 76 15.96 -10.04 -2.87
CA SER A 76 15.30 -10.65 -4.03
C SER A 76 13.82 -10.29 -4.17
N GLU A 77 13.41 -9.14 -3.64
CA GLU A 77 12.06 -8.60 -3.81
C GLU A 77 12.05 -7.58 -4.96
N PRO A 78 10.94 -7.47 -5.71
CA PRO A 78 10.80 -6.43 -6.72
C PRO A 78 10.66 -5.04 -6.06
N ASP A 79 11.24 -4.03 -6.68
CA ASP A 79 11.16 -2.62 -6.27
C ASP A 79 9.88 -1.92 -6.77
N SER A 80 8.99 -2.66 -7.43
CA SER A 80 7.67 -2.19 -7.85
C SER A 80 6.69 -3.34 -8.02
N ASN A 81 5.44 -3.10 -7.65
CA ASN A 81 4.29 -3.93 -8.00
C ASN A 81 3.30 -3.10 -8.85
N ASP A 82 2.21 -3.72 -9.33
CA ASP A 82 1.15 -3.09 -10.13
C ASP A 82 0.44 -1.95 -9.37
N LEU A 83 0.51 -1.96 -8.04
CA LEU A 83 -0.16 -1.00 -7.16
C LEU A 83 0.75 0.15 -6.68
N ALA A 84 2.04 -0.12 -6.47
CA ALA A 84 2.97 0.85 -5.89
C ALA A 84 4.44 0.57 -6.25
N LYS A 85 5.23 1.65 -6.25
CA LYS A 85 6.70 1.59 -6.32
C LYS A 85 7.30 1.68 -4.93
N PHE A 86 8.23 0.79 -4.59
CA PHE A 86 8.90 0.76 -3.30
C PHE A 86 10.29 1.38 -3.42
N GLU A 87 10.59 2.33 -2.55
CA GLU A 87 11.87 3.05 -2.52
C GLU A 87 12.44 3.06 -1.10
N VAL A 88 13.76 2.95 -1.01
CA VAL A 88 14.51 3.13 0.24
C VAL A 88 14.86 4.61 0.34
N VAL A 89 14.21 5.34 1.23
CA VAL A 89 14.41 6.80 1.41
C VAL A 89 15.69 7.07 2.21
N SER A 90 16.00 6.21 3.18
CA SER A 90 17.23 6.31 3.96
C SER A 90 17.56 4.96 4.58
N ALA A 91 18.84 4.56 4.53
CA ALA A 91 19.33 3.34 5.14
C ALA A 91 20.55 3.67 6.01
N ASN A 92 20.28 4.05 7.25
CA ASN A 92 21.30 4.26 8.27
C ASN A 92 21.53 2.97 9.05
N GLY A 93 22.70 2.82 9.68
CA GLY A 93 23.12 1.56 10.29
C GLY A 93 22.04 0.85 11.12
N GLN A 94 21.20 1.57 11.86
CA GLN A 94 20.13 0.99 12.70
C GLN A 94 18.70 1.37 12.25
N LEU A 95 18.54 2.05 11.11
CA LEU A 95 17.28 2.66 10.69
C LEU A 95 17.12 2.55 9.18
N LEU A 96 16.10 1.84 8.74
CA LEU A 96 15.71 1.73 7.34
C LEU A 96 14.36 2.42 7.13
N GLN A 97 14.32 3.46 6.32
CA GLN A 97 13.08 4.14 5.94
C GLN A 97 12.64 3.63 4.58
N LEU A 98 11.49 2.96 4.54
CA LEU A 98 10.86 2.46 3.33
C LEU A 98 9.67 3.35 2.98
N GLN A 99 9.54 3.67 1.70
CA GLN A 99 8.40 4.41 1.18
C GLN A 99 7.82 3.66 -0.01
N ALA A 100 6.51 3.51 -0.03
CA ALA A 100 5.76 3.00 -1.16
C ALA A 100 4.92 4.13 -1.74
N THR A 101 5.18 4.51 -2.99
CA THR A 101 4.37 5.48 -3.72
C THR A 101 3.39 4.73 -4.59
N GLY A 102 2.11 4.76 -4.23
CA GLY A 102 1.02 4.14 -4.96
C GLY A 102 0.60 4.95 -6.18
N TYR A 103 0.22 4.27 -7.27
CA TYR A 103 -0.21 4.93 -8.52
C TYR A 103 -1.51 5.74 -8.37
N GLN A 104 -2.26 5.54 -7.28
CA GLN A 104 -3.47 6.30 -6.94
C GLN A 104 -3.21 7.53 -6.04
N ASN A 105 -2.03 8.13 -6.14
CA ASN A 105 -1.56 9.32 -5.37
C ASN A 105 -1.48 9.13 -3.84
N PHE A 106 -1.42 7.90 -3.34
CA PHE A 106 -1.13 7.66 -1.92
C PHE A 106 0.35 7.31 -1.74
N THR A 107 0.94 7.75 -0.64
CA THR A 107 2.31 7.38 -0.25
C THR A 107 2.28 6.76 1.14
N VAL A 108 2.74 5.53 1.27
CA VAL A 108 2.87 4.83 2.56
C VAL A 108 4.34 4.86 2.96
N SER A 109 4.66 5.39 4.14
CA SER A 109 6.04 5.38 4.66
C SER A 109 6.10 4.59 5.95
N VAL A 110 7.20 3.85 6.14
CA VAL A 110 7.46 3.07 7.35
C VAL A 110 8.93 3.13 7.73
N ASN A 111 9.19 3.25 9.03
CA ASN A 111 10.54 3.16 9.58
C ASN A 111 10.75 1.75 10.14
N VAL A 112 11.68 1.00 9.59
CA VAL A 112 12.05 -0.34 10.02
C VAL A 112 13.31 -0.24 10.91
N TYR A 113 13.18 -0.77 12.13
CA TYR A 113 14.27 -0.93 13.09
C TYR A 113 14.71 -2.41 13.13
N PRO A 114 15.89 -2.73 13.72
CA PRO A 114 16.38 -4.10 13.86
C PRO A 114 15.46 -5.01 14.68
N ASP A 115 14.70 -4.39 15.59
CA ASP A 115 13.94 -5.05 16.65
C ASP A 115 12.44 -4.77 16.55
N SER A 116 12.02 -3.83 15.69
CA SER A 116 10.63 -3.45 15.50
C SER A 116 10.37 -2.82 14.14
N ILE A 117 9.12 -2.87 13.68
CA ILE A 117 8.66 -2.11 12.53
C ILE A 117 7.85 -0.95 13.11
N GLY A 118 8.20 0.27 12.72
CA GLY A 118 7.48 1.49 13.11
C GLY A 118 6.09 1.54 12.50
N SER A 119 5.25 2.45 13.00
CA SER A 119 3.90 2.63 12.47
C SER A 119 3.92 3.10 11.02
N TYR A 120 2.99 2.56 10.22
CA TYR A 120 2.77 2.99 8.84
C TYR A 120 2.10 4.38 8.83
N THR A 121 2.69 5.32 8.10
CA THR A 121 2.08 6.63 7.84
C THR A 121 1.63 6.68 6.39
N VAL A 122 0.32 6.86 6.17
CA VAL A 122 -0.28 7.00 4.84
C VAL A 122 -0.58 8.47 4.58
N VAL A 123 0.00 9.03 3.52
CA VAL A 123 -0.31 10.36 2.99
C VAL A 123 -1.14 10.16 1.72
N ARG A 124 -2.28 10.85 1.61
CA ARG A 124 -3.21 10.80 0.47
C ARG A 124 -3.22 12.12 -0.28
#